data_AF-A0A1V9Z2U1-F1
#
_entry.id   AF-A0A1V9Z2U1-F1
#
_cell.length_a   1.000
_cell.length_b   1.000
_cell.length_c   1.000
_cell.angle_alpha   90.00
_cell.angle_beta   90.00
_cell.angle_gamma   90.00
#
_symmetry.space_group_name_H-M   'P 1'
#
loop_
_entity.id
_entity.type
_entity.pdbx_description
1 polymer ?
#
loop_
_entity_poly.entity_id
_entity_poly.type
_entity_poly.pdbx_seq_one_letter_code
_entity_poly.pdbx_strand_id
1 'polypeptide(L)'
;MARHVLGSVDLVREITHFQAGVAVEVRPFARCRRATTVIGHFTTFCCPDTAALALHDLHTALLGPWFAIHDDLRRVLAHAPLWRDLLMYYAAFHGRLELLQRLQGRRDLPHLLDVAAWSGHVAVVAYLDQEGFTGCTHRAVDLAAAAGSEEVVAYLLSRRKEGCSERALDGAAARGALDV
;
A
#
# COMPACT_ATOMS: atom_id res chain seq x y z
N MET A 1 -19.53 -11.21 41.15
CA MET A 1 -18.27 -11.86 41.59
C MET A 1 -17.28 -12.19 40.47
N ALA A 2 -17.66 -12.29 39.19
CA ALA A 2 -16.72 -12.65 38.11
C ALA A 2 -15.69 -11.56 37.71
N ARG A 3 -15.94 -10.28 38.00
CA ARG A 3 -15.05 -9.16 37.61
C ARG A 3 -13.70 -9.14 38.34
N HIS A 4 -13.63 -9.63 39.58
CA HIS A 4 -12.37 -9.66 40.34
C HIS A 4 -11.45 -10.82 39.93
N VAL A 5 -12.00 -11.87 39.32
CA VAL A 5 -11.22 -13.06 38.93
C VAL A 5 -10.35 -12.74 37.71
N LEU A 6 -10.89 -12.06 36.70
CA LEU A 6 -10.16 -11.67 35.49
C LEU A 6 -9.13 -10.53 35.70
N GLY A 7 -9.16 -9.85 36.84
CA GLY A 7 -8.20 -8.80 37.19
C GLY A 7 -7.00 -9.29 38.00
N SER A 8 -6.98 -10.57 38.39
CA SER A 8 -5.85 -11.15 39.12
C SER A 8 -4.63 -11.23 38.22
N VAL A 9 -3.54 -10.60 38.64
CA VAL A 9 -2.25 -10.61 37.92
C VAL A 9 -1.78 -12.05 37.68
N ASP A 10 -1.99 -12.94 38.63
CA ASP A 10 -1.59 -14.35 38.53
C ASP A 10 -2.43 -15.10 37.49
N LEU A 11 -3.74 -14.82 37.41
CA LEU A 11 -4.60 -15.44 36.40
C LEU A 11 -4.30 -14.91 34.99
N VAL A 12 -4.07 -13.60 34.85
CA VAL A 12 -3.66 -13.00 33.58
C VAL A 12 -2.31 -13.59 33.14
N ARG A 13 -1.36 -13.76 34.08
CA ARG A 13 -0.06 -14.35 33.80
C ARG A 13 -0.18 -15.79 33.35
N GLU A 14 -1.01 -16.61 34.00
CA GLU A 14 -1.26 -18.00 33.58
C GLU A 14 -1.99 -18.11 32.24
N ILE A 15 -2.98 -17.24 31.98
CA ILE A 15 -3.64 -17.18 30.67
C ILE A 15 -2.63 -16.82 29.58
N THR A 16 -1.75 -15.85 29.83
CA THR A 16 -0.69 -15.49 28.86
C THR A 16 0.40 -16.55 28.74
N HIS A 17 0.63 -17.36 29.79
CA HIS A 17 1.59 -18.45 29.79
C HIS A 17 1.11 -19.63 28.92
N PHE A 18 -0.20 -19.89 28.90
CA PHE A 18 -0.83 -20.93 28.07
C PHE A 18 -1.23 -20.46 26.66
N GLN A 19 -1.34 -19.16 26.40
CA GLN A 19 -1.67 -18.64 25.07
C GLN A 19 -0.41 -18.38 24.23
N ALA A 20 0.26 -19.46 23.80
CA ALA A 20 1.20 -19.42 22.68
C ALA A 20 0.47 -19.29 21.31
N GLY A 21 -0.65 -18.55 21.29
CA GLY A 21 -1.52 -18.40 20.14
C GLY A 21 -1.26 -17.09 19.43
N VAL A 22 -1.13 -17.13 18.10
CA VAL A 22 -1.23 -15.91 17.28
C VAL A 22 -2.56 -15.23 17.61
N ALA A 23 -2.47 -13.96 18.03
CA ALA A 23 -3.62 -13.14 18.40
C ALA A 23 -4.69 -13.19 17.30
N VAL A 24 -5.97 -13.24 17.68
CA VAL A 24 -7.07 -13.56 16.75
C VAL A 24 -7.06 -12.63 15.54
N GLU A 25 -6.74 -11.35 15.76
CA GLU A 25 -6.62 -10.30 14.76
C GLU A 25 -5.43 -10.51 13.79
N VAL A 26 -4.40 -11.26 14.18
CA VAL A 26 -3.21 -11.55 13.36
C VAL A 26 -3.38 -12.86 12.56
N ARG A 27 -4.27 -13.77 13.00
CA ARG A 27 -4.48 -15.09 12.35
C ARG A 27 -4.80 -15.01 10.85
N PRO A 28 -5.65 -14.08 10.37
CA PRO A 28 -5.94 -13.97 8.94
C PRO A 28 -4.69 -13.65 8.11
N PHE A 29 -3.81 -12.79 8.62
CA PHE A 29 -2.54 -12.42 7.99
C PHE A 29 -1.55 -13.58 7.98
N ALA A 30 -1.43 -14.31 9.09
CA ALA A 30 -0.57 -15.48 9.17
C ALA A 30 -1.00 -16.63 8.22
N ARG A 31 -2.30 -16.71 7.89
CA ARG A 31 -2.85 -17.74 7.01
C ARG A 31 -2.89 -17.33 5.53
N CYS A 32 -2.71 -16.06 5.21
CA CYS A 32 -2.84 -15.57 3.84
C CYS A 32 -1.59 -15.92 3.01
N ARG A 33 -1.69 -17.00 2.23
CA ARG A 33 -0.62 -17.45 1.32
C ARG A 33 -0.45 -16.55 0.09
N ARG A 34 -1.42 -15.68 -0.20
CA ARG A 34 -1.41 -14.81 -1.38
C ARG A 34 -0.52 -13.58 -1.22
N ALA A 35 -0.17 -13.19 0.01
CA ALA A 35 0.57 -11.95 0.29
C ALA A 35 1.90 -11.85 -0.49
N THR A 36 2.63 -12.96 -0.61
CA THR A 36 3.89 -13.05 -1.38
C THR A 36 3.66 -12.94 -2.90
N THR A 37 2.54 -13.45 -3.41
CA THR A 37 2.19 -13.33 -4.84
C THR A 37 1.75 -11.90 -5.15
N VAL A 38 0.91 -11.30 -4.31
CA VAL A 38 0.42 -9.93 -4.48
C VAL A 38 1.60 -8.96 -4.47
N ILE A 39 2.49 -9.04 -3.48
CA ILE A 39 3.68 -8.17 -3.44
C ILE A 39 4.55 -8.35 -4.69
N GLY A 40 4.67 -9.57 -5.23
CA GLY A 40 5.39 -9.86 -6.46
C GLY A 40 4.88 -9.08 -7.69
N HIS A 41 3.56 -8.87 -7.79
CA HIS A 41 2.98 -8.05 -8.86
C HIS A 41 3.39 -6.58 -8.74
N PHE A 42 3.54 -6.07 -7.51
CA PHE A 42 3.96 -4.69 -7.25
C PHE A 42 5.47 -4.50 -7.34
N THR A 43 6.28 -5.50 -6.98
CA THR A 43 7.74 -5.39 -7.07
C THR A 43 8.25 -5.33 -8.49
N THR A 44 7.52 -5.94 -9.44
CA THR A 44 7.88 -5.89 -10.86
C THR A 44 7.06 -4.84 -11.61
N PHE A 45 5.81 -4.63 -11.21
CA PHE A 45 4.85 -3.68 -11.77
C PHE A 45 4.84 -3.64 -13.32
N CYS A 46 4.93 -4.81 -13.94
CA CYS A 46 4.86 -4.95 -15.40
C CYS A 46 3.44 -4.72 -15.94
N CYS A 47 2.45 -5.28 -15.24
CA CYS A 47 1.04 -5.25 -15.63
C CYS A 47 0.21 -4.63 -14.48
N PRO A 48 -0.01 -3.30 -14.48
CA PRO A 48 -0.75 -2.61 -13.43
C PRO A 48 -2.14 -3.21 -13.18
N ASP A 49 -2.85 -3.60 -14.24
CA ASP A 49 -4.20 -4.20 -14.13
C ASP A 49 -4.19 -5.52 -13.34
N THR A 50 -3.17 -6.36 -13.54
CA THR A 50 -3.03 -7.61 -12.79
C THR A 50 -2.70 -7.34 -11.32
N ALA A 51 -1.84 -6.36 -11.03
CA ALA A 51 -1.54 -5.95 -9.67
C ALA A 51 -2.78 -5.38 -8.97
N ALA A 52 -3.55 -4.55 -9.68
CA ALA A 52 -4.82 -3.98 -9.22
C ALA A 52 -5.84 -5.06 -8.87
N LEU A 53 -6.02 -6.05 -9.75
CA LEU A 53 -6.94 -7.17 -9.50
C LEU A 53 -6.52 -7.99 -8.27
N ALA A 54 -5.23 -8.34 -8.18
CA ALA A 54 -4.71 -9.13 -7.06
C ALA A 54 -4.86 -8.38 -5.72
N LEU A 55 -4.66 -7.05 -5.73
CA LEU A 55 -4.84 -6.22 -4.55
C LEU A 55 -6.32 -6.02 -4.20
N HIS A 56 -7.19 -5.89 -5.20
CA HIS A 56 -8.64 -5.84 -5.00
C HIS A 56 -9.15 -7.13 -4.33
N ASP A 57 -8.72 -8.30 -4.82
CA ASP A 57 -9.07 -9.59 -4.21
C ASP A 57 -8.59 -9.67 -2.76
N LEU A 58 -7.36 -9.22 -2.48
CA LEU A 58 -6.83 -9.17 -1.13
C LEU A 58 -7.61 -8.18 -0.25
N HIS A 59 -8.01 -7.04 -0.80
CA HIS A 59 -8.81 -6.05 -0.10
C HIS A 59 -10.16 -6.62 0.29
N THR A 60 -10.90 -7.15 -0.68
CA THR A 60 -12.24 -7.70 -0.47
C THR A 60 -12.23 -8.89 0.47
N ALA A 61 -11.25 -9.79 0.35
CA ALA A 61 -11.18 -11.00 1.16
C ALA A 61 -10.61 -10.79 2.57
N LEU A 62 -9.76 -9.77 2.78
CA LEU A 62 -9.01 -9.62 4.03
C LEU A 62 -8.93 -8.18 4.52
N LEU A 63 -8.27 -7.28 3.78
CA LEU A 63 -7.88 -5.98 4.34
C LEU A 63 -9.09 -5.07 4.62
N GLY A 64 -10.09 -5.06 3.73
CA GLY A 64 -11.31 -4.29 3.89
C GLY A 64 -12.09 -4.67 5.15
N PRO A 65 -12.53 -5.94 5.29
CA PRO A 65 -13.20 -6.42 6.50
C PRO A 65 -12.36 -6.23 7.76
N TRP A 66 -11.03 -6.42 7.68
CA TRP A 66 -10.15 -6.27 8.83
C TRP A 66 -10.04 -4.81 9.29
N PHE A 67 -9.79 -3.86 8.37
CA PHE A 67 -9.71 -2.44 8.68
C PHE A 67 -11.04 -1.84 9.15
N ALA A 68 -12.17 -2.48 8.85
CA ALA A 68 -13.48 -2.05 9.36
C ALA A 68 -13.62 -2.29 10.89
N ILE A 69 -12.84 -3.22 11.45
CA ILE A 69 -12.93 -3.64 12.85
C ILE A 69 -11.68 -3.23 13.63
N HIS A 70 -10.53 -3.15 12.96
CA HIS A 70 -9.23 -2.98 13.58
C HIS A 70 -8.46 -1.81 12.96
N ASP A 71 -7.80 -1.02 13.81
CA ASP A 71 -6.91 0.07 13.38
C ASP A 71 -5.46 -0.10 13.92
N ASP A 72 -5.21 -1.07 14.80
CA ASP A 72 -3.89 -1.31 15.38
C ASP A 72 -3.12 -2.39 14.60
N LEU A 73 -2.15 -1.94 13.80
CA LEU A 73 -1.27 -2.81 13.02
C LEU A 73 -0.04 -3.29 13.79
N ARG A 74 0.25 -2.81 15.01
CA ARG A 74 1.50 -3.11 15.72
C ARG A 74 1.76 -4.61 15.85
N ARG A 75 0.72 -5.38 16.20
CA ARG A 75 0.83 -6.85 16.33
C ARG A 75 1.00 -7.54 14.98
N VAL A 76 0.29 -7.09 13.94
CA VAL A 76 0.43 -7.65 12.58
C VAL A 76 1.86 -7.43 12.06
N LEU A 77 2.38 -6.22 12.21
CA LEU A 77 3.71 -5.84 11.75
C LEU A 77 4.84 -6.48 12.58
N ALA A 78 4.61 -6.80 13.85
CA ALA A 78 5.58 -7.50 14.69
C ALA A 78 5.81 -8.96 14.23
N HIS A 79 4.78 -9.62 13.72
CA HIS A 79 4.84 -11.04 13.37
C HIS A 79 5.15 -11.31 11.90
N ALA A 80 4.98 -10.33 11.00
CA ALA A 80 5.17 -10.56 9.59
C ALA A 80 5.57 -9.26 8.85
N PRO A 81 6.88 -8.99 8.70
CA PRO A 81 7.38 -7.74 8.13
C PRO A 81 6.98 -7.52 6.67
N LEU A 82 6.70 -8.59 5.92
CA LEU A 82 6.16 -8.51 4.55
C LEU A 82 4.86 -7.71 4.47
N TRP A 83 4.02 -7.74 5.51
CA TRP A 83 2.79 -6.95 5.52
C TRP A 83 3.06 -5.46 5.59
N ARG A 84 4.21 -5.03 6.12
CA ARG A 84 4.58 -3.62 6.09
C ARG A 84 4.64 -3.14 4.65
N ASP A 85 5.42 -3.84 3.82
CA ASP A 85 5.65 -3.47 2.43
C ASP A 85 4.36 -3.60 1.60
N LEU A 86 3.60 -4.68 1.81
CA LEU A 86 2.32 -4.85 1.13
C LEU A 86 1.29 -3.78 1.53
N LEU A 87 1.27 -3.37 2.79
CA LEU A 87 0.39 -2.29 3.26
C LEU A 87 0.84 -0.92 2.75
N MET A 88 2.13 -0.72 2.48
CA MET A 88 2.62 0.48 1.78
C MET A 88 2.05 0.54 0.35
N TYR A 89 2.13 -0.56 -0.41
CA TYR A 89 1.51 -0.63 -1.75
C TYR A 89 -0.01 -0.47 -1.68
N TYR A 90 -0.66 -1.10 -0.72
CA TYR A 90 -2.09 -0.94 -0.49
C TYR A 90 -2.48 0.51 -0.21
N ALA A 91 -1.72 1.19 0.65
CA ALA A 91 -1.96 2.60 0.98
C ALA A 91 -1.72 3.50 -0.23
N ALA A 92 -0.68 3.24 -1.01
CA ALA A 92 -0.38 3.97 -2.25
C ALA A 92 -1.47 3.78 -3.30
N PHE A 93 -1.97 2.55 -3.47
CA PHE A 93 -2.98 2.22 -4.46
C PHE A 93 -4.36 2.80 -4.16
N HIS A 94 -4.73 2.92 -2.88
CA HIS A 94 -6.03 3.43 -2.43
C HIS A 94 -5.99 4.88 -1.91
N GLY A 95 -4.83 5.55 -2.00
CA GLY A 95 -4.70 6.95 -1.59
C GLY A 95 -4.76 7.18 -0.07
N ARG A 96 -4.45 6.15 0.74
CA ARG A 96 -4.50 6.23 2.22
C ARG A 96 -3.22 6.85 2.78
N LEU A 97 -3.09 8.17 2.64
CA LEU A 97 -1.90 8.91 3.07
C LEU A 97 -1.58 8.71 4.55
N GLU A 98 -2.58 8.73 5.44
CA GLU A 98 -2.38 8.58 6.88
C GLU A 98 -1.85 7.19 7.23
N LEU A 99 -2.33 6.16 6.54
CA LEU A 99 -1.82 4.80 6.71
C LEU A 99 -0.36 4.72 6.27
N LEU A 100 -0.02 5.34 5.15
CA LEU A 100 1.34 5.36 4.62
C LEU A 100 2.30 6.11 5.56
N GLN A 101 1.89 7.23 6.14
CA GLN A 101 2.67 7.99 7.14
C GLN A 101 2.88 7.20 8.44
N ARG A 102 1.87 6.44 8.89
CA ARG A 102 1.97 5.56 10.07
C ARG A 102 2.91 4.38 9.84
N LEU A 103 3.03 3.91 8.61
CA LEU A 103 3.92 2.82 8.23
C LEU A 103 5.33 3.38 7.99
N GLN A 104 6.24 3.22 8.97
CA GLN A 104 7.68 3.46 8.76
C GLN A 104 8.29 2.36 7.87
N GLY A 105 7.92 2.37 6.60
CA GLY A 105 8.32 1.43 5.57
C GLY A 105 9.73 1.70 5.01
N ARG A 106 10.22 0.75 4.23
CA ARG A 106 11.44 0.89 3.45
C ARG A 106 11.29 2.03 2.44
N ARG A 107 12.26 2.94 2.38
CA ARG A 107 12.28 4.06 1.42
C ARG A 107 12.61 3.62 -0.01
N ASP A 108 13.14 2.41 -0.16
CA ASP A 108 13.57 1.80 -1.41
C ASP A 108 12.55 0.78 -1.96
N LEU A 109 11.27 0.88 -1.58
CA LEU A 109 10.23 0.00 -2.12
C LEU A 109 10.05 0.23 -3.64
N PRO A 110 10.29 -0.79 -4.48
CA PRO A 110 10.27 -0.64 -5.94
C PRO A 110 8.88 -0.24 -6.43
N HIS A 111 8.81 0.66 -7.40
CA HIS A 111 7.56 1.09 -8.05
C HIS A 111 6.50 1.71 -7.13
N LEU A 112 6.79 2.01 -5.87
CA LEU A 112 5.77 2.52 -4.94
C LEU A 112 5.14 3.84 -5.41
N LEU A 113 5.98 4.75 -5.94
CA LEU A 113 5.50 6.00 -6.52
C LEU A 113 4.77 5.76 -7.85
N ASP A 114 5.27 4.84 -8.68
CA ASP A 114 4.63 4.44 -9.95
C ASP A 114 3.20 3.91 -9.71
N VAL A 115 3.00 3.15 -8.62
CA VAL A 115 1.69 2.65 -8.18
C VAL A 115 0.78 3.81 -7.78
N ALA A 116 1.25 4.72 -6.92
CA ALA A 116 0.47 5.89 -6.51
C ALA A 116 0.10 6.79 -7.70
N ALA A 117 1.02 6.89 -8.67
CA ALA A 117 0.84 7.69 -9.87
C ALA A 117 -0.19 7.08 -10.83
N TRP A 118 -0.11 5.76 -11.06
CA TRP A 118 -1.11 5.01 -11.82
C TRP A 118 -2.50 5.07 -11.17
N SER A 119 -2.56 5.00 -9.84
CA SER A 119 -3.83 5.12 -9.10
C SER A 119 -4.36 6.55 -8.99
N GLY A 120 -3.62 7.57 -9.46
CA GLY A 120 -4.08 8.95 -9.51
C GLY A 120 -4.07 9.70 -8.17
N HIS A 121 -3.33 9.23 -7.17
CA HIS A 121 -3.36 9.82 -5.82
C HIS A 121 -2.26 10.86 -5.61
N VAL A 122 -2.48 12.09 -6.09
CA VAL A 122 -1.48 13.18 -6.06
C VAL A 122 -0.93 13.48 -4.67
N ALA A 123 -1.75 13.41 -3.61
CA ALA A 123 -1.30 13.64 -2.24
C ALA A 123 -0.27 12.60 -1.77
N VAL A 124 -0.47 11.33 -2.16
CA VAL A 124 0.49 10.26 -1.87
C VAL A 124 1.74 10.42 -2.73
N VAL A 125 1.60 10.73 -4.02
CA VAL A 125 2.73 10.99 -4.92
C VAL A 125 3.60 12.13 -4.37
N ALA A 126 2.98 13.22 -3.95
CA ALA A 126 3.68 14.37 -3.39
C ALA A 126 4.42 14.03 -2.11
N TYR A 127 3.79 13.29 -1.20
CA TYR A 127 4.43 12.82 0.02
C TYR A 127 5.64 11.92 -0.27
N LEU A 128 5.50 10.93 -1.16
CA LEU A 128 6.57 10.00 -1.51
C LEU A 128 7.76 10.71 -2.19
N ASP A 129 7.47 11.68 -3.07
CA ASP A 129 8.48 12.51 -3.73
C ASP A 129 9.24 13.38 -2.73
N GLN A 130 8.53 14.04 -1.80
CA GLN A 130 9.13 14.91 -0.78
C GLN A 130 9.96 14.15 0.24
N GLU A 131 9.54 12.95 0.64
CA GLU A 131 10.28 12.08 1.55
C GLU A 131 11.46 11.36 0.88
N GLY A 132 11.65 11.51 -0.44
CA GLY A 132 12.80 10.97 -1.16
C GLY A 132 12.77 9.44 -1.29
N PHE A 133 11.60 8.84 -1.53
CA PHE A 133 11.51 7.42 -1.83
C PHE A 133 12.20 7.11 -3.17
N THR A 134 13.16 6.19 -3.17
CA THR A 134 14.03 5.91 -4.32
C THR A 134 13.44 4.92 -5.33
N GLY A 135 12.26 4.37 -5.05
CA GLY A 135 11.58 3.40 -5.91
C GLY A 135 10.83 3.97 -7.11
N CYS A 136 10.99 5.28 -7.39
CA CYS A 136 10.32 5.91 -8.52
C CYS A 136 11.06 5.65 -9.83
N THR A 137 10.34 5.27 -10.88
CA THR A 137 10.89 5.15 -12.21
C THR A 137 10.42 6.27 -13.14
N HIS A 138 11.03 6.37 -14.33
CA HIS A 138 10.54 7.27 -15.39
C HIS A 138 9.13 6.91 -15.86
N ARG A 139 8.65 5.69 -15.57
CA ARG A 139 7.31 5.21 -15.94
C ARG A 139 6.20 5.88 -15.15
N ALA A 140 6.49 6.56 -14.03
CA ALA A 140 5.46 7.17 -13.20
C ALA A 140 4.56 8.16 -13.97
N VAL A 141 5.15 8.99 -14.84
CA VAL A 141 4.40 9.95 -15.66
C VAL A 141 3.60 9.23 -16.74
N ASP A 142 4.19 8.26 -17.43
CA ASP A 142 3.52 7.44 -18.44
C ASP A 142 2.30 6.71 -17.85
N LEU A 143 2.47 6.14 -16.66
CA LEU A 143 1.42 5.42 -15.95
C LEU A 143 0.30 6.36 -15.48
N ALA A 144 0.63 7.54 -14.97
CA ALA A 144 -0.35 8.56 -14.61
C ALA A 144 -1.13 9.03 -15.84
N ALA A 145 -0.45 9.29 -16.96
CA ALA A 145 -1.07 9.67 -18.23
C ALA A 145 -1.97 8.56 -18.78
N ALA A 146 -1.51 7.31 -18.78
CA ALA A 146 -2.30 6.15 -19.19
C ALA A 146 -3.53 5.91 -18.29
N ALA A 147 -3.46 6.29 -17.01
CA ALA A 147 -4.60 6.28 -16.10
C ALA A 147 -5.55 7.49 -16.28
N GLY A 148 -5.11 8.53 -16.98
CA GLY A 148 -5.84 9.80 -17.13
C GLY A 148 -5.76 10.70 -15.89
N SER A 149 -4.71 10.56 -15.09
CA SER A 149 -4.52 11.32 -13.85
C SER A 149 -3.76 12.63 -14.11
N GLU A 150 -4.45 13.60 -14.70
CA GLU A 150 -3.87 14.90 -15.11
C GLU A 150 -3.17 15.63 -13.96
N GLU A 151 -3.78 15.64 -12.76
CA GLU A 151 -3.19 16.29 -11.57
C GLU A 151 -1.83 15.67 -11.18
N VAL A 152 -1.70 14.34 -11.29
CA VAL A 152 -0.44 13.64 -11.01
C VAL A 152 0.60 13.95 -12.08
N VAL A 153 0.20 13.97 -13.35
CA VAL A 153 1.09 14.31 -14.47
C VAL A 153 1.62 15.72 -14.30
N ALA A 154 0.75 16.69 -14.04
CA ALA A 154 1.13 18.08 -13.78
C ALA A 154 2.07 18.20 -12.57
N TYR A 155 1.77 17.52 -11.47
CA TYR A 155 2.64 17.50 -10.29
C TYR A 155 4.04 16.96 -10.63
N LEU A 156 4.12 15.80 -11.28
CA LEU A 156 5.40 15.16 -11.59
C LEU A 156 6.22 15.99 -12.60
N LEU A 157 5.59 16.55 -13.62
CA LEU A 157 6.24 17.42 -14.61
C LEU A 157 6.75 18.73 -14.00
N SER A 158 6.02 19.31 -13.04
CA SER A 158 6.47 20.52 -12.34
C SER A 158 7.73 20.31 -11.50
N ARG A 159 8.02 19.06 -11.11
CA ARG A 159 9.13 18.68 -10.22
C ARG A 159 10.30 18.03 -10.95
N ARG A 160 10.05 17.34 -12.05
CA ARG A 160 11.05 16.57 -12.81
C ARG A 160 11.41 17.27 -14.11
N LYS A 161 12.68 17.68 -14.22
CA LYS A 161 13.22 18.33 -15.44
C LYS A 161 13.35 17.40 -16.65
N GLU A 162 13.17 16.09 -16.48
CA GLU A 162 13.42 15.08 -17.52
C GLU A 162 12.23 14.84 -18.48
N GLY A 163 11.08 15.50 -18.28
CA GLY A 163 9.96 15.48 -19.24
C GLY A 163 9.17 14.16 -19.34
N CYS A 164 8.17 14.14 -20.22
CA CYS A 164 7.35 12.96 -20.56
C CYS A 164 8.03 12.10 -21.64
N SER A 165 7.80 10.79 -21.63
CA SER A 165 8.14 9.93 -22.79
C SER A 165 7.09 10.06 -23.91
N GLU A 166 7.43 9.65 -25.13
CA GLU A 166 6.46 9.56 -26.24
C GLU A 166 5.24 8.69 -25.88
N ARG A 167 5.43 7.65 -25.04
CA ARG A 167 4.33 6.80 -24.57
C ARG A 167 3.36 7.53 -23.63
N ALA A 168 3.84 8.47 -22.83
CA ALA A 168 2.98 9.33 -22.01
C ALA A 168 2.06 10.18 -22.90
N LEU A 169 2.60 10.75 -23.97
CA LEU A 169 1.85 11.56 -24.93
C LEU A 169 0.81 10.71 -25.68
N ASP A 170 1.19 9.53 -26.17
CA ASP A 170 0.26 8.60 -26.82
C ASP A 170 -0.88 8.18 -25.88
N GLY A 171 -0.56 7.91 -24.62
CA GLY A 171 -1.54 7.55 -23.59
C GLY A 171 -2.52 8.68 -23.28
N ALA A 172 -2.03 9.92 -23.15
CA ALA A 172 -2.87 11.10 -22.95
C ALA A 172 -3.78 11.36 -24.16
N ALA A 173 -3.22 11.28 -25.37
CA ALA A 173 -3.96 11.45 -26.62
C ALA A 173 -5.06 10.39 -26.80
N ALA A 174 -4.77 9.12 -26.48
CA ALA A 174 -5.74 8.02 -26.55
C ALA A 174 -6.93 8.20 -25.59
N ARG A 175 -6.77 8.98 -24.51
CA ARG A 175 -7.81 9.24 -23.50
C ARG A 175 -8.51 10.59 -23.66
N GLY A 176 -8.17 11.36 -24.68
CA GLY A 176 -8.75 12.69 -24.92
C GLY A 176 -8.24 13.77 -23.95
N ALA A 177 -7.16 13.52 -23.22
CA ALA A 177 -6.46 14.52 -22.42
C ALA A 177 -5.62 15.39 -23.37
N LEU A 178 -6.28 16.35 -24.04
CA LEU A 178 -5.67 17.26 -25.03
C LEU A 178 -5.09 18.54 -24.39
N ASP A 179 -5.26 18.74 -23.08
CA ASP A 179 -4.88 19.95 -22.34
C ASP A 179 -3.73 19.72 -21.32
N VAL A 180 -2.82 18.78 -21.60
CA VAL A 180 -1.61 18.54 -20.76
C VAL A 180 -0.48 19.52 -21.09
#